data_AF-A0A947QH47-F1
#
_entry.id   AF-A0A947QH47-F1
#
_cell.length_a   1.000
_cell.length_b   1.000
_cell.length_c   1.000
_cell.angle_alpha   90.00
_cell.angle_beta   90.00
_cell.angle_gamma   90.00
#
_symmetry.space_group_name_H-M   'P 1'
#
loop_
_entity.id
_entity.type
_entity.pdbx_description
1 polymer ?
#
loop_
_entity_poly.entity_id
_entity_poly.type
_entity_poly.pdbx_seq_one_letter_code
_entity_poly.pdbx_strand_id
1 'polypeptide(L)' 'MTFRELCSARFDVPFDGIEIMALYIALSGDEERLVEHQRTVLERLRAILYENLSVEELEGLSASYARALEDGRIP' A
#
# COMPACT_ATOMS: atom_id res chain seq x y z
N MET A 1 25.76 -7.91 7.15
CA MET A 1 25.02 -6.65 6.91
C MET A 1 24.78 -5.98 8.25
N THR A 2 25.17 -4.72 8.39
CA THR A 2 24.88 -3.90 9.57
C THR A 2 23.55 -3.13 9.41
N PHE A 3 23.00 -2.57 10.49
CA PHE A 3 21.76 -1.78 10.43
C PHE A 3 21.88 -0.59 9.46
N ARG A 4 23.01 0.13 9.49
CA ARG A 4 23.26 1.26 8.59
C ARG A 4 23.32 0.85 7.12
N GLU A 5 23.94 -0.30 6.84
CA GLU A 5 23.97 -0.89 5.51
C GLU A 5 22.55 -1.30 5.06
N LEU A 6 21.74 -1.85 5.96
CA LEU A 6 20.35 -2.22 5.67
C LEU A 6 19.50 -0.99 5.31
N CYS A 7 19.57 0.09 6.10
CA CYS A 7 18.82 1.32 5.85
C CYS A 7 19.16 2.01 4.52
N SER A 8 20.35 1.73 3.98
CA SER A 8 20.82 2.32 2.73
C SER A 8 20.73 1.37 1.54
N ALA A 9 20.39 0.09 1.80
CA ALA A 9 20.24 -0.91 0.77
C ALA A 9 18.97 -0.68 -0.04
N ARG A 10 19.05 -0.94 -1.34
CA ARG A 10 17.88 -0.97 -2.23
C ARG A 10 17.49 -2.42 -2.44
N PHE A 11 16.20 -2.69 -2.34
CA PHE A 11 15.62 -3.99 -2.58
C PHE A 11 14.54 -3.84 -3.65
N ASP A 12 14.58 -4.73 -4.63
CA ASP A 12 13.48 -4.89 -5.57
C ASP A 12 12.63 -6.05 -5.05
N VAL A 13 11.50 -5.71 -4.43
CA VAL A 13 10.51 -6.68 -3.95
C VAL A 13 9.31 -6.60 -4.89
N PRO A 14 9.02 -7.66 -5.66
CA PRO A 14 7.81 -7.68 -6.47
C PRO A 14 6.61 -7.76 -5.52
N PHE A 15 5.67 -6.84 -5.70
CA PHE A 15 4.37 -6.87 -5.04
C PHE A 15 3.29 -7.13 -6.09
N ASP A 16 2.35 -8.02 -5.78
CA ASP A 16 1.14 -8.15 -6.57
C ASP A 16 0.11 -7.05 -6.22
N GLY A 17 -0.98 -6.99 -6.99
CA GLY A 17 -2.00 -5.96 -6.79
C GLY A 17 -2.67 -6.01 -5.41
N ILE A 18 -2.80 -7.19 -4.81
CA ILE A 18 -3.39 -7.37 -3.49
C ILE A 18 -2.47 -6.78 -2.43
N GLU A 19 -1.19 -7.08 -2.49
CA GLU A 19 -0.20 -6.57 -1.54
C GLU A 19 -0.08 -5.04 -1.64
N ILE A 20 -0.15 -4.48 -2.84
CA ILE A 20 -0.19 -3.02 -3.07
C ILE A 20 -1.42 -2.41 -2.41
N MET A 21 -2.61 -2.98 -2.61
CA MET A 21 -3.84 -2.51 -1.98
C MET A 21 -3.78 -2.60 -0.46
N ALA A 22 -3.28 -3.72 0.08
CA ALA A 22 -3.16 -3.94 1.51
C ALA A 22 -2.23 -2.89 2.16
N LEU A 23 -1.07 -2.62 1.54
CA LEU A 23 -0.14 -1.59 1.98
C LEU A 23 -0.77 -0.20 1.95
N TYR A 24 -1.50 0.12 0.88
CA TYR A 24 -2.21 1.39 0.78
C TYR A 24 -3.26 1.55 1.89
N ILE A 25 -4.11 0.54 2.12
CA ILE A 25 -5.14 0.56 3.17
C ILE A 25 -4.49 0.72 4.55
N ALA A 26 -3.42 -0.03 4.82
CA ALA A 26 -2.73 0.02 6.10
C ALA A 26 -2.10 1.39 6.39
N LEU A 27 -1.49 2.02 5.38
CA LEU A 27 -0.86 3.33 5.54
C LEU A 27 -1.88 4.48 5.54
N SER A 28 -2.91 4.40 4.70
CA SER A 28 -3.94 5.44 4.58
C SER A 28 -4.86 5.51 5.80
N GLY A 29 -5.03 4.41 6.54
CA GLY A 29 -5.87 4.36 7.75
C GLY A 29 -5.36 5.17 8.94
N ASP A 30 -4.07 5.56 8.96
CA ASP A 30 -3.47 6.34 10.06
C ASP A 30 -2.39 7.30 9.54
N GLU A 31 -2.74 8.06 8.49
CA GLU A 31 -1.80 8.92 7.76
C GLU A 31 -1.10 9.98 8.64
N GLU A 32 -1.81 10.50 9.65
CA GLU A 32 -1.28 11.51 10.57
C GLU A 32 -0.10 10.99 11.40
N ARG A 33 -0.08 9.69 11.71
CA ARG A 33 0.95 9.04 12.54
C ARG A 33 2.12 8.49 11.73
N LEU A 34 2.05 8.56 10.40
CA LEU A 34 3.15 8.12 9.54
C LEU A 34 4.37 9.02 9.69
N VAL A 35 5.55 8.40 9.76
CA VAL A 35 6.83 9.11 9.63
C VAL A 35 7.11 9.45 8.16
N GLU A 36 8.06 10.35 7.91
CA GLU A 36 8.37 10.88 6.57
C GLU A 36 8.51 9.80 5.48
N HIS A 37 9.31 8.76 5.72
CA HIS A 37 9.50 7.69 4.74
C HIS A 37 8.21 6.91 4.45
N GLN A 38 7.35 6.69 5.44
CA GLN A 38 6.07 6.01 5.26
C GLN A 38 5.09 6.88 4.45
N ARG A 39 5.10 8.20 4.68
CA ARG A 39 4.31 9.15 3.88
C ARG A 39 4.75 9.14 2.42
N THR A 40 6.07 9.16 2.17
CA THR A 40 6.59 9.05 0.80
C THR A 40 6.17 7.74 0.13
N VAL A 41 6.12 6.63 0.87
CA VAL A 41 5.61 5.36 0.35
C VAL A 41 4.12 5.47 0.03
N LEU A 42 3.31 6.03 0.94
CA LEU A 42 1.87 6.23 0.71
C LEU A 42 1.59 7.09 -0.52
N GLU A 43 2.34 8.18 -0.73
CA GLU A 43 2.21 9.04 -1.91
C GLU A 43 2.53 8.29 -3.21
N ARG A 44 3.56 7.44 -3.21
CA ARG A 44 3.88 6.60 -4.37
C ARG A 44 2.80 5.56 -4.65
N LEU A 45 2.27 4.92 -3.60
CA LEU A 45 1.15 3.99 -3.73
C LEU A 45 -0.08 4.71 -4.29
N ARG A 46 -0.39 5.92 -3.82
CA ARG A 46 -1.45 6.76 -4.38
C ARG A 46 -1.25 7.01 -5.87
N ALA A 47 -0.05 7.42 -6.30
CA ALA A 47 0.24 7.65 -7.71
C ALA A 47 0.00 6.39 -8.56
N ILE A 48 0.52 5.24 -8.13
CA ILE A 48 0.30 3.95 -8.80
C ILE A 48 -1.19 3.62 -8.89
N LEU A 49 -1.93 3.79 -7.80
CA LEU A 49 -3.35 3.46 -7.79
C LEU A 49 -4.18 4.44 -8.63
N TYR A 50 -3.90 5.75 -8.59
CA TYR A 50 -4.57 6.75 -9.43
C TYR A 50 -4.30 6.57 -10.93
N GLU A 51 -3.16 5.96 -11.30
CA GLU A 51 -2.87 5.61 -12.70
C GLU A 51 -3.70 4.42 -13.20
N ASN A 52 -4.17 3.55 -12.29
CA ASN A 52 -4.78 2.27 -12.64
C ASN A 52 -6.26 2.15 -12.25
N LEU A 53 -6.75 3.01 -11.35
CA LEU A 53 -8.10 2.96 -10.79
C LEU A 53 -8.76 4.34 -10.89
N SER A 54 -10.09 4.33 -11.03
CA SER A 54 -10.89 5.54 -10.94
C SER A 54 -10.95 6.08 -9.50
N VAL A 55 -11.36 7.34 -9.36
CA VAL A 55 -11.58 7.95 -8.04
C VAL A 55 -12.64 7.18 -7.26
N GLU A 56 -13.73 6.78 -7.91
CA GLU A 56 -14.79 5.99 -7.28
C GLU A 56 -14.31 4.60 -6.83
N GLU A 57 -13.46 3.94 -7.63
CA GLU A 57 -12.86 2.65 -7.26
C GLU A 57 -11.93 2.78 -6.06
N LEU A 58 -11.20 3.90 -5.96
CA LEU A 58 -10.33 4.20 -4.83
C LEU A 58 -11.10 4.50 -3.54
N GLU A 59 -12.21 5.22 -3.62
CA GLU A 59 -13.10 5.45 -2.48
C GLU A 59 -13.73 4.13 -1.99
N GLY A 60 -14.05 3.22 -2.91
CA GLY A 60 -14.58 1.89 -2.62
C GLY A 60 -13.54 0.83 -2.26
N LEU A 61 -12.25 1.16 -2.26
CA LEU A 61 -11.16 0.19 -2.21
C LEU A 61 -11.14 -0.60 -0.89
N SER A 62 -11.25 0.09 0.25
CA SER A 62 -11.26 -0.55 1.57
C SER A 62 -12.43 -1.53 1.74
N ALA A 63 -13.62 -1.17 1.22
CA ALA A 63 -14.78 -2.04 1.28
C ALA A 63 -14.65 -3.25 0.35
N SER A 64 -14.11 -3.04 -0.86
CA SER A 64 -13.86 -4.11 -1.82
C SER A 64 -12.82 -5.10 -1.32
N TYR A 65 -11.76 -4.60 -0.68
CA TYR A 65 -10.72 -5.41 -0.06
C TYR A 65 -11.26 -6.24 1.12
N ALA A 66 -12.04 -5.63 2.01
CA ALA A 66 -12.67 -6.34 3.13
C ALA A 66 -13.58 -7.48 2.64
N ARG A 67 -14.41 -7.22 1.62
CA ARG A 67 -15.26 -8.24 1.01
C ARG A 67 -14.47 -9.38 0.37
N ALA A 68 -13.34 -9.06 -0.28
CA ALA A 68 -12.50 -10.06 -0.90
C ALA A 68 -11.80 -10.98 0.12
N LEU A 69 -11.47 -10.46 1.32
CA LEU A 69 -11.00 -11.27 2.45
C LEU A 69 -12.09 -12.20 2.98
N GLU A 70 -13.30 -11.68 3.21
CA GLU A 70 -14.45 -12.47 3.69
C GLU A 70 -14.81 -13.60 2.72
N ASP A 71 -14.77 -13.32 1.42
CA ASP A 71 -15.04 -14.29 0.35
C ASP A 71 -13.90 -15.31 0.16
N GLY A 72 -12.78 -15.20 0.88
CA GLY A 72 -11.61 -16.07 0.73
C GLY A 72 -10.89 -15.94 -0.62
N ARG A 73 -11.10 -14.82 -1.31
CA ARG A 73 -10.46 -14.51 -2.61
C ARG A 73 -9.06 -13.93 -2.45
N ILE A 74 -8.74 -13.50 -1.24
CA ILE A 74 -7.43 -13.01 -0.82
C ILE A 74 -6.98 -13.89 0.36
N PRO A 75 -5.77 -14.50 0.30
CA PRO A 75 -5.26 -15.39 1.34
C PRO A 75 -4.95 -14.69 2.67
#